data_AF-A0A1I1GSG7-F1
#
_entry.id   AF-A0A1I1GSG7-F1
#
_cell.length_a   1.000
_cell.length_b   1.000
_cell.length_c   1.000
_cell.angle_alpha   90.00
_cell.angle_beta   90.00
_cell.angle_gamma   90.00
#
_symmetry.space_group_name_H-M   'P 1'
#
loop_
_entity.id
_entity.type
_entity.pdbx_description
1 polymer ?
#
loop_
_entity_poly.entity_id
_entity_poly.type
_entity_poly.pdbx_seq_one_letter_code
_entity_poly.pdbx_strand_id
1 'polypeptide(L)'
;MYAISDDSRPKHDPRLGWARPATPVLRRRRDGILPTLAAALSQPGAGTLTATAHRSGPAPQPHPLVRAVLESLGSDRSERHAGRCPETVLISRRITEAGARTVQEARAALRRARITTRHIREEGDPRHGAYARHCHVCTTLLAHFGLRSVAPSSEATTALRLPTGGARGTAGGGAAAPAAPAGAGRWPERPDRAAVEAERWSRELAAHRSPLGHRHTVTPAARAAWAEYGGLRLLPTGPGAVHVPVPVVLDPMLGRHWPRTLGDLGRALGTVLSPLGATGLPADGAGAGARAGDGDGDEAGCDGALLAVDREGRVYCLDHSGDWFLGPDVRSALTVLLTGARPHRLGPPPGPPGDARDGAAGGPAEAR
;
A
#
# COMPACT_ATOMS: atom_id res chain seq x y z
N MET A 1 -28.01 60.75 7.83
CA MET A 1 -28.12 60.11 6.52
C MET A 1 -26.71 59.75 6.07
N TYR A 2 -26.23 58.55 6.42
CA TYR A 2 -24.97 57.98 5.92
C TYR A 2 -25.29 56.51 5.62
N ALA A 3 -25.34 56.15 4.34
CA ALA A 3 -25.49 54.78 3.90
C ALA A 3 -24.10 54.17 3.76
N ILE A 4 -23.79 53.16 4.57
CA ILE A 4 -22.61 52.31 4.41
C ILE A 4 -23.02 51.23 3.40
N SER A 5 -22.41 51.27 2.21
CA SER A 5 -22.57 50.22 1.20
C SER A 5 -21.83 48.96 1.66
N ASP A 6 -22.59 47.90 1.94
CA ASP A 6 -22.06 46.55 2.15
C ASP A 6 -21.88 45.88 0.78
N ASP A 7 -20.69 46.02 0.20
CA ASP A 7 -20.25 45.19 -0.93
C ASP A 7 -19.04 44.36 -0.47
N SER A 8 -19.33 43.30 0.25
CA SER A 8 -18.33 42.31 0.65
C SER A 8 -18.77 40.89 0.28
N ARG A 9 -18.98 40.66 -1.02
CA ARG A 9 -18.95 39.29 -1.56
C ARG A 9 -17.52 38.73 -1.41
N PRO A 10 -17.30 37.56 -0.79
CA PRO A 10 -15.98 36.97 -0.72
C PRO A 10 -15.48 36.65 -2.14
N LYS A 11 -14.36 37.28 -2.52
CA LYS A 11 -13.61 37.00 -3.75
C LYS A 11 -13.26 35.51 -3.76
N HIS A 12 -13.88 34.77 -4.68
CA HIS A 12 -13.64 33.35 -4.92
C HIS A 12 -12.13 33.11 -5.15
N ASP A 13 -11.51 32.16 -4.43
CA ASP A 13 -10.10 31.80 -4.63
C ASP A 13 -9.89 31.32 -6.08
N PRO A 14 -9.02 31.98 -6.88
CA PRO A 14 -8.81 31.65 -8.29
C PRO A 14 -8.21 30.25 -8.53
N ARG A 15 -7.77 29.54 -7.47
CA ARG A 15 -7.29 28.14 -7.56
C ARG A 15 -8.41 27.11 -7.57
N LEU A 16 -9.64 27.48 -7.17
CA LEU A 16 -10.80 26.58 -7.18
C LEU A 16 -11.37 26.35 -8.58
N GLY A 17 -10.93 27.12 -9.59
CA GLY A 17 -11.40 27.06 -10.97
C GLY A 17 -10.51 26.28 -11.94
N TRP A 18 -9.41 25.68 -11.50
CA TRP A 18 -8.56 24.89 -12.39
C TRP A 18 -9.21 23.53 -12.64
N ALA A 19 -9.46 23.21 -13.91
CA ALA A 19 -9.90 21.88 -14.32
C ALA A 19 -9.02 20.84 -13.60
N ARG A 20 -9.66 19.96 -12.81
CA ARG A 20 -8.96 18.87 -12.15
C ARG A 20 -8.15 18.14 -13.23
N PRO A 21 -6.81 18.02 -13.09
CA PRO A 21 -6.03 17.35 -14.11
C PRO A 21 -6.57 15.94 -14.28
N ALA A 22 -6.74 15.53 -15.54
CA ALA A 22 -7.34 14.25 -15.87
C ALA A 22 -6.57 13.11 -15.17
N THR A 23 -7.31 12.13 -14.68
CA THR A 23 -6.74 10.96 -14.02
C THR A 23 -5.77 10.26 -14.99
N PRO A 24 -4.50 10.00 -14.58
CA PRO A 24 -3.54 9.31 -15.44
C PRO A 24 -4.01 7.91 -15.81
N VAL A 25 -3.68 7.49 -17.04
CA VAL A 25 -3.93 6.13 -17.55
C VAL A 25 -2.62 5.51 -18.01
N LEU A 26 -2.53 4.17 -17.99
CA LEU A 26 -1.39 3.45 -18.51
C LEU A 26 -1.43 3.47 -20.04
N ARG A 27 -0.56 4.27 -20.67
CA ARG A 27 -0.41 4.39 -22.13
C ARG A 27 0.20 3.15 -22.77
N ARG A 28 0.90 2.34 -21.98
CA ARG A 28 1.51 1.06 -22.38
C ARG A 28 1.33 0.05 -21.26
N ARG A 29 1.42 -1.24 -21.60
CA ARG A 29 1.49 -2.30 -20.58
C ARG A 29 2.72 -2.07 -19.71
N ARG A 30 2.55 -2.25 -18.41
CA ARG A 30 3.68 -2.26 -17.46
C ARG A 30 4.32 -3.65 -17.48
N ASP A 31 5.59 -3.72 -17.82
CA ASP A 31 6.29 -4.99 -18.00
C ASP A 31 6.74 -5.63 -16.67
N GLY A 32 6.99 -4.82 -15.64
CA GLY A 32 7.39 -5.29 -14.31
C GLY A 32 6.24 -5.81 -13.45
N ILE A 33 6.49 -6.90 -12.71
CA ILE A 33 5.58 -7.41 -11.66
C ILE A 33 5.88 -6.84 -10.27
N LEU A 34 7.03 -6.17 -10.12
CA LEU A 34 7.53 -5.65 -8.85
C LEU A 34 6.84 -4.34 -8.45
N PRO A 35 6.78 -4.01 -7.15
CA PRO A 35 7.00 -4.93 -6.04
C PRO A 35 5.94 -6.05 -6.02
N THR A 36 6.25 -7.20 -5.44
CA THR A 36 5.23 -8.23 -5.21
C THR A 36 5.50 -8.99 -3.93
N LEU A 37 4.56 -9.84 -3.54
CA LEU A 37 4.69 -10.78 -2.43
C LEU A 37 4.52 -12.19 -3.00
N ALA A 38 5.25 -13.14 -2.43
CA ALA A 38 4.98 -14.57 -2.58
C ALA A 38 4.60 -15.16 -1.25
N ALA A 39 3.63 -16.07 -1.26
CA ALA A 39 3.28 -16.85 -0.10
C ALA A 39 3.39 -18.35 -0.38
N ALA A 40 3.64 -19.12 0.68
CA ALA A 40 3.60 -20.56 0.67
C ALA A 40 2.69 -21.06 1.81
N LEU A 41 1.70 -21.88 1.47
CA LEU A 41 0.83 -22.58 2.42
C LEU A 41 1.23 -24.04 2.45
N SER A 42 1.80 -24.49 3.56
CA SER A 42 2.22 -25.87 3.77
C SER A 42 1.28 -26.59 4.72
N GLN A 43 0.96 -27.84 4.40
CA GLN A 43 0.15 -28.70 5.26
C GLN A 43 0.75 -30.11 5.31
N PRO A 44 0.97 -30.67 6.50
CA PRO A 44 1.41 -32.06 6.63
C PRO A 44 0.48 -33.01 5.86
N GLY A 45 1.05 -33.85 4.99
CA GLY A 45 0.30 -34.84 4.21
C GLY A 45 -0.45 -34.31 2.98
N ALA A 46 -0.50 -32.98 2.75
CA ALA A 46 -1.26 -32.38 1.66
C ALA A 46 -0.44 -31.35 0.84
N GLY A 47 0.89 -31.50 0.85
CA GLY A 47 1.83 -30.71 0.06
C GLY A 47 1.89 -29.22 0.41
N THR A 48 2.63 -28.47 -0.40
CA THR A 48 2.79 -27.02 -0.31
C THR A 48 2.18 -26.36 -1.54
N LEU A 49 1.32 -25.38 -1.32
CA LEU A 49 0.81 -24.49 -2.36
C LEU A 49 1.57 -23.18 -2.31
N THR A 50 1.90 -22.62 -3.47
CA THR A 50 2.56 -21.31 -3.58
C THR A 50 1.77 -20.40 -4.52
N ALA A 51 1.82 -19.10 -4.23
CA ALA A 51 1.18 -18.07 -5.06
C ALA A 51 1.93 -16.74 -4.92
N THR A 52 1.80 -15.89 -5.93
CA THR A 52 2.22 -14.49 -5.90
C THR A 52 1.01 -13.56 -5.87
N ALA A 53 1.21 -12.33 -5.42
CA ALA A 53 0.16 -11.33 -5.46
C ALA A 53 -0.36 -11.07 -6.88
N HIS A 54 -1.67 -10.88 -7.00
CA HIS A 54 -2.33 -10.68 -8.28
C HIS A 54 -2.33 -9.21 -8.71
N ARG A 55 -1.26 -8.80 -9.41
CA ARG A 55 -1.03 -7.43 -9.85
C ARG A 55 -1.86 -6.98 -11.06
N SER A 56 -2.14 -7.85 -12.02
CA SER A 56 -2.72 -7.44 -13.31
C SER A 56 -4.12 -7.98 -13.49
N GLY A 57 -4.96 -7.35 -14.32
CA GLY A 57 -6.30 -7.85 -14.62
C GLY A 57 -7.29 -7.83 -13.45
N PRO A 58 -8.47 -8.48 -13.63
CA PRO A 58 -9.49 -8.62 -12.59
C PRO A 58 -8.92 -9.30 -11.34
N ALA A 59 -9.52 -9.05 -10.17
CA ALA A 59 -9.14 -9.81 -8.98
C ALA A 59 -9.54 -11.28 -9.18
N PRO A 60 -8.72 -12.25 -8.73
CA PRO A 60 -9.12 -13.66 -8.78
C PRO A 60 -10.43 -13.86 -8.02
N GLN A 61 -11.32 -14.71 -8.53
CA GLN A 61 -12.56 -15.04 -7.82
C GLN A 61 -12.20 -15.87 -6.58
N PRO A 62 -12.44 -15.35 -5.35
CA PRO A 62 -12.15 -16.11 -4.14
C PRO A 62 -13.21 -17.20 -3.94
N HIS A 63 -12.88 -18.22 -3.15
CA HIS A 63 -13.85 -19.24 -2.73
C HIS A 63 -15.05 -18.57 -2.03
N PRO A 64 -16.30 -19.04 -2.21
CA PRO A 64 -17.48 -18.38 -1.63
C PRO A 64 -17.39 -18.08 -0.13
N LEU A 65 -16.80 -18.97 0.67
CA LEU A 65 -16.57 -18.73 2.10
C LEU A 65 -15.56 -17.59 2.37
N VAL A 66 -14.51 -17.48 1.55
CA VAL A 66 -13.55 -16.37 1.65
C VAL A 66 -14.20 -15.07 1.19
N ARG A 67 -14.98 -15.12 0.10
CA ARG A 67 -15.75 -13.97 -0.40
C ARG A 67 -16.68 -13.40 0.67
N ALA A 68 -17.43 -14.26 1.37
CA ALA A 68 -18.33 -13.83 2.44
C ALA A 68 -17.58 -13.08 3.56
N VAL A 69 -16.36 -13.51 3.91
CA VAL A 69 -15.53 -12.78 4.87
C VAL A 69 -15.11 -11.43 4.31
N LEU A 70 -14.64 -11.37 3.06
CA LEU A 70 -14.22 -10.12 2.41
C LEU A 70 -15.36 -9.09 2.33
N GLU A 71 -16.58 -9.54 2.02
CA GLU A 71 -17.79 -8.70 1.92
C GLU A 71 -18.28 -8.22 3.29
N SER A 72 -17.94 -8.93 4.37
CA SER A 72 -18.29 -8.55 5.75
C SER A 72 -17.35 -7.53 6.39
N LEU A 73 -16.23 -7.18 5.75
CA LEU A 73 -15.24 -6.28 6.33
C LEU A 73 -15.75 -4.85 6.39
N GLY A 74 -15.70 -4.24 7.57
CA GLY A 74 -15.86 -2.81 7.75
C GLY A 74 -14.62 -2.02 7.29
N SER A 75 -14.75 -0.70 7.20
CA SER A 75 -13.67 0.20 6.78
C SER A 75 -12.47 0.22 7.75
N ASP A 76 -12.59 -0.37 8.94
CA ASP A 76 -11.52 -0.61 9.91
C ASP A 76 -10.61 -1.79 9.52
N ARG A 77 -10.98 -2.58 8.50
CA ARG A 77 -10.21 -3.75 8.02
C ARG A 77 -10.12 -3.87 6.51
N SER A 78 -10.86 -3.05 5.75
CA SER A 78 -10.81 -3.04 4.29
C SER A 78 -9.50 -2.46 3.77
N GLU A 79 -8.89 -3.14 2.81
CA GLU A 79 -7.66 -2.69 2.13
C GLU A 79 -7.94 -2.47 0.65
N ARG A 80 -7.25 -1.50 0.03
CA ARG A 80 -7.36 -1.21 -1.41
C ARG A 80 -7.08 -2.42 -2.31
N HIS A 81 -6.34 -3.39 -1.79
CA HIS A 81 -5.90 -4.60 -2.47
C HIS A 81 -6.61 -5.88 -1.99
N ALA A 82 -7.74 -5.74 -1.30
CA ALA A 82 -8.55 -6.88 -0.86
C ALA A 82 -8.82 -7.85 -2.02
N GLY A 83 -8.64 -9.15 -1.75
CA GLY A 83 -8.84 -10.21 -2.76
C GLY A 83 -7.62 -10.51 -3.65
N ARG A 84 -6.56 -9.69 -3.64
CA ARG A 84 -5.41 -9.84 -4.55
C ARG A 84 -4.15 -10.40 -3.88
N CYS A 85 -4.12 -10.45 -2.56
CA CYS A 85 -2.97 -10.96 -1.82
C CYS A 85 -2.80 -12.47 -2.04
N PRO A 86 -1.56 -12.99 -2.11
CA PRO A 86 -1.31 -14.41 -2.34
C PRO A 86 -1.94 -15.30 -1.26
N GLU A 87 -2.08 -14.81 -0.03
CA GLU A 87 -2.73 -15.52 1.07
C GLU A 87 -4.21 -15.77 0.80
N THR A 88 -4.91 -14.78 0.23
CA THR A 88 -6.34 -14.95 -0.14
C THR A 88 -6.48 -16.06 -1.20
N VAL A 89 -5.58 -16.07 -2.18
CA VAL A 89 -5.55 -17.07 -3.26
C VAL A 89 -5.28 -18.46 -2.69
N LEU A 90 -4.28 -18.60 -1.82
CA LEU A 90 -3.89 -19.88 -1.23
C LEU A 90 -4.96 -20.45 -0.30
N ILE A 91 -5.57 -19.61 0.54
CA ILE A 91 -6.70 -20.02 1.41
C ILE A 91 -7.86 -20.49 0.54
N SER A 92 -8.23 -19.71 -0.48
CA SER A 92 -9.32 -20.07 -1.40
C SER A 92 -9.05 -21.40 -2.11
N ARG A 93 -7.83 -21.58 -2.64
CA ARG A 93 -7.43 -22.80 -3.34
C ARG A 93 -7.47 -24.01 -2.41
N ARG A 94 -6.93 -23.90 -1.19
CA ARG A 94 -6.94 -25.00 -0.21
C ARG A 94 -8.36 -25.41 0.21
N ILE A 95 -9.24 -24.45 0.45
CA ILE A 95 -10.65 -24.71 0.79
C ILE A 95 -11.36 -25.38 -0.40
N THR A 96 -11.08 -24.93 -1.63
CA THR A 96 -11.64 -25.50 -2.86
C THR A 96 -11.17 -26.95 -3.08
N GLU A 97 -9.85 -27.21 -2.96
CA GLU A 97 -9.27 -28.55 -3.11
C GLU A 97 -9.82 -29.54 -2.07
N ALA A 98 -10.17 -29.08 -0.87
CA ALA A 98 -10.82 -29.88 0.16
C ALA A 98 -12.34 -30.05 -0.03
N GLY A 99 -12.95 -29.36 -1.01
CA GLY A 99 -14.39 -29.40 -1.25
C GLY A 99 -15.23 -28.80 -0.11
N ALA A 100 -14.65 -27.94 0.72
CA ALA A 100 -15.29 -27.41 1.92
C ALA A 100 -16.39 -26.38 1.58
N ARG A 101 -17.61 -26.63 2.06
CA ARG A 101 -18.80 -25.80 1.83
C ARG A 101 -19.21 -25.00 3.07
N THR A 102 -18.73 -25.40 4.24
CA THR A 102 -18.98 -24.71 5.52
C THR A 102 -17.70 -24.13 6.14
N VAL A 103 -17.83 -23.17 7.05
CA VAL A 103 -16.69 -22.59 7.78
C VAL A 103 -15.98 -23.66 8.62
N GLN A 104 -16.73 -24.59 9.20
CA GLN A 104 -16.20 -25.71 9.99
C GLN A 104 -15.36 -26.65 9.13
N GLU A 105 -15.84 -27.01 7.93
CA GLU A 105 -15.07 -27.80 6.96
C GLU A 105 -13.83 -27.05 6.49
N ALA A 106 -13.93 -25.74 6.23
CA ALA A 106 -12.78 -24.93 5.83
C ALA A 106 -11.70 -24.89 6.94
N ARG A 107 -12.10 -24.72 8.20
CA ARG A 107 -11.19 -24.81 9.36
C ARG A 107 -10.58 -26.19 9.51
N ALA A 108 -11.34 -27.26 9.25
CA ALA A 108 -10.84 -28.62 9.25
C ALA A 108 -9.81 -28.84 8.12
N ALA A 109 -10.10 -28.33 6.92
CA ALA A 109 -9.23 -28.40 5.74
C ALA A 109 -7.90 -27.66 5.93
N LEU A 110 -7.89 -26.58 6.72
CA LEU A 110 -6.71 -25.78 7.06
C LEU A 110 -6.07 -26.19 8.39
N ARG A 111 -6.55 -27.26 9.02
CA ARG A 111 -6.03 -27.73 10.32
C ARG A 111 -4.55 -28.09 10.17
N ARG A 112 -3.72 -27.54 11.07
CA ARG A 112 -2.26 -27.69 11.08
C ARG A 112 -1.53 -27.10 9.87
N ALA A 113 -2.23 -26.52 8.90
CA ALA A 113 -1.58 -25.75 7.86
C ALA A 113 -0.85 -24.53 8.45
N ARG A 114 0.17 -24.09 7.72
CA ARG A 114 0.98 -22.92 8.04
C ARG A 114 1.14 -22.09 6.78
N ILE A 115 1.20 -20.77 6.92
CA ILE A 115 1.46 -19.85 5.81
C ILE A 115 2.67 -18.98 6.11
N THR A 116 3.52 -18.79 5.10
CA THR A 116 4.61 -17.81 5.11
C THR A 116 4.38 -16.85 3.96
N THR A 117 4.65 -15.55 4.16
CA THR A 117 4.65 -14.54 3.09
C THR A 117 6.00 -13.85 3.08
N ARG A 118 6.56 -13.61 1.89
CA ARG A 118 7.86 -12.97 1.68
C ARG A 118 7.78 -11.89 0.62
N HIS A 119 8.59 -10.86 0.81
CA HIS A 119 8.77 -9.78 -0.16
C HIS A 119 9.53 -10.28 -1.39
N ILE A 120 9.06 -9.89 -2.58
CA ILE A 120 9.82 -9.99 -3.83
C ILE A 120 10.04 -8.56 -4.31
N ARG A 121 11.29 -8.12 -4.22
CA ARG A 121 11.74 -6.77 -4.57
C ARG A 121 12.79 -6.80 -5.69
N GLU A 122 13.29 -5.64 -6.10
CA GLU A 122 14.38 -5.56 -7.07
C GLU A 122 15.66 -6.21 -6.54
N GLU A 123 16.53 -6.62 -7.46
CA GLU A 123 17.88 -7.06 -7.12
C GLU A 123 18.62 -5.93 -6.38
N GLY A 124 19.25 -6.26 -5.26
CA GLY A 124 19.92 -5.28 -4.39
C GLY A 124 19.02 -4.60 -3.35
N ASP A 125 17.70 -4.84 -3.35
CA ASP A 125 16.85 -4.42 -2.24
C ASP A 125 17.07 -5.38 -1.05
N PRO A 126 17.50 -4.87 0.13
CA PRO A 126 17.79 -5.70 1.31
C PRO A 126 16.56 -6.44 1.85
N ARG A 127 15.34 -6.02 1.47
CA ARG A 127 14.10 -6.69 1.85
C ARG A 127 13.69 -7.81 0.91
N HIS A 128 14.38 -8.02 -0.20
CA HIS A 128 14.10 -9.15 -1.06
C HIS A 128 14.22 -10.47 -0.27
N GLY A 129 13.20 -11.31 -0.30
CA GLY A 129 13.17 -12.60 0.41
C GLY A 129 12.89 -12.51 1.91
N ALA A 130 12.88 -11.31 2.51
CA ALA A 130 12.48 -11.10 3.90
C ALA A 130 10.99 -11.41 4.11
N TYR A 131 10.61 -11.77 5.33
CA TYR A 131 9.22 -12.02 5.66
C TYR A 131 8.39 -10.75 5.55
N ALA A 132 7.19 -10.87 4.99
CA ALA A 132 6.25 -9.77 4.87
C ALA A 132 5.12 -9.92 5.89
N ARG A 133 4.68 -8.79 6.43
CA ARG A 133 3.49 -8.72 7.28
C ARG A 133 2.25 -8.97 6.45
N HIS A 134 1.26 -9.62 7.07
CA HIS A 134 -0.06 -9.80 6.47
C HIS A 134 -0.83 -8.47 6.58
N CYS A 135 -1.50 -8.05 5.52
CA CYS A 135 -2.38 -6.87 5.59
C CYS A 135 -3.58 -7.13 6.53
N HIS A 136 -4.40 -6.10 6.80
CA HIS A 136 -5.56 -6.20 7.69
C HIS A 136 -6.55 -7.29 7.25
N VAL A 137 -6.81 -7.36 5.94
CA VAL A 137 -7.68 -8.34 5.30
C VAL A 137 -7.15 -9.75 5.51
N CYS A 138 -5.88 -9.99 5.18
CA CYS A 138 -5.27 -11.31 5.29
C CYS A 138 -5.17 -11.76 6.74
N THR A 139 -4.78 -10.86 7.66
CA THR A 139 -4.80 -11.14 9.10
C THR A 139 -6.19 -11.59 9.58
N THR A 140 -7.24 -10.93 9.10
CA THR A 140 -8.63 -11.31 9.42
C THR A 140 -8.99 -12.68 8.86
N LEU A 141 -8.61 -12.98 7.61
CA LEU A 141 -8.84 -14.30 7.00
C LEU A 141 -8.12 -15.42 7.75
N LEU A 142 -6.84 -15.21 8.09
CA LEU A 142 -6.06 -16.18 8.85
C LEU A 142 -6.70 -16.50 10.20
N ALA A 143 -7.12 -15.48 10.94
CA ALA A 143 -7.82 -15.64 12.20
C ALA A 143 -9.17 -16.35 12.02
N HIS A 144 -9.94 -15.96 11.00
CA HIS A 144 -11.27 -16.53 10.74
C HIS A 144 -11.21 -18.05 10.46
N PHE A 145 -10.22 -18.49 9.67
CA PHE A 145 -10.05 -19.89 9.28
C PHE A 145 -9.07 -20.69 10.17
N GLY A 146 -8.48 -20.06 11.19
CA GLY A 146 -7.55 -20.72 12.12
C GLY A 146 -6.20 -21.11 11.47
N LEU A 147 -5.78 -20.40 10.43
CA LEU A 147 -4.51 -20.63 9.73
C LEU A 147 -3.38 -19.89 10.43
N ARG A 148 -2.29 -20.60 10.74
CA ARG A 148 -1.14 -20.00 11.44
C ARG A 148 -0.14 -19.38 10.47
N SER A 149 0.19 -18.11 10.70
CA SER A 149 1.33 -17.43 10.09
C SER A 149 2.65 -17.96 10.67
N VAL A 150 3.67 -18.07 9.84
CA VAL A 150 5.05 -18.34 10.22
C VAL A 150 5.91 -17.17 9.75
N ALA A 151 6.41 -16.39 10.71
CA ALA A 151 7.57 -15.53 10.50
C ALA A 151 8.46 -15.57 11.75
N PRO A 152 9.78 -15.41 11.59
CA PRO A 152 10.73 -15.39 12.69
C PRO A 152 10.54 -14.11 13.50
N SER A 153 10.24 -14.27 14.80
CA SER A 153 10.16 -13.23 15.83
C SER A 153 8.98 -12.24 15.74
N SER A 154 8.79 -11.48 16.83
CA SER A 154 7.59 -10.78 17.33
C SER A 154 6.82 -9.84 16.39
N GLU A 155 7.24 -9.71 15.14
CA GLU A 155 6.63 -8.83 14.14
C GLU A 155 5.54 -9.51 13.31
N ALA A 156 5.57 -10.85 13.20
CA ALA A 156 4.62 -11.64 12.40
C ALA A 156 3.17 -11.55 12.89
N THR A 157 3.01 -11.18 14.16
CA THR A 157 1.74 -11.02 14.85
C THR A 157 1.83 -9.80 15.77
N THR A 158 2.35 -8.67 15.29
CA THR A 158 1.72 -7.43 15.77
C THR A 158 0.35 -7.46 15.13
N ALA A 159 -0.60 -8.08 15.85
CA ALA A 159 -1.99 -7.76 15.70
C ALA A 159 -2.01 -6.25 15.57
N LEU A 160 -2.31 -5.75 14.37
CA LEU A 160 -3.02 -4.50 14.26
C LEU A 160 -4.01 -4.54 15.41
N ARG A 161 -3.84 -3.62 16.37
CA ARG A 161 -4.75 -3.52 17.51
C ARG A 161 -6.11 -3.25 16.89
N LEU A 162 -6.83 -4.33 16.60
CA LEU A 162 -8.22 -4.33 16.23
C LEU A 162 -8.87 -3.62 17.41
N PRO A 163 -9.60 -2.52 17.18
CA PRO A 163 -10.45 -1.98 18.23
C PRO A 163 -11.38 -3.13 18.62
N THR A 164 -11.18 -3.73 19.79
CA THR A 164 -12.06 -4.75 20.32
C THR A 164 -13.37 -4.04 20.64
N GLY A 165 -14.31 -4.12 19.70
CA GLY A 165 -15.67 -3.68 19.91
C GLY A 165 -16.38 -4.58 20.91
N GLY A 166 -16.78 -4.00 22.04
CA GLY A 166 -18.03 -4.34 22.72
C GLY A 166 -17.93 -5.07 24.06
N ALA A 167 -18.12 -4.32 25.15
CA ALA A 167 -18.96 -4.77 26.26
C ALA A 167 -19.70 -3.56 26.85
N ARG A 168 -21.04 -3.57 26.76
CA ARG A 168 -21.90 -2.71 27.57
C ARG A 168 -21.75 -3.16 29.03
N GLY A 169 -21.26 -2.30 29.92
CA GLY A 169 -21.12 -2.61 31.34
C GLY A 169 -20.52 -1.46 32.16
N THR A 170 -21.42 -0.68 32.76
CA THR A 170 -21.34 0.10 34.02
C THR A 170 -20.10 0.94 34.35
N ALA A 171 -20.38 2.19 34.70
CA ALA A 171 -19.48 3.21 35.22
C ALA A 171 -18.61 2.77 36.40
N GLY A 172 -17.38 3.29 36.43
CA GLY A 172 -16.56 3.42 37.64
C GLY A 172 -15.14 2.88 37.51
N GLY A 173 -14.14 3.76 37.52
CA GLY A 173 -12.74 3.42 37.74
C GLY A 173 -11.82 3.74 36.56
N GLY A 174 -10.92 4.71 36.74
CA GLY A 174 -10.09 5.30 35.69
C GLY A 174 -9.18 4.30 34.98
N ALA A 175 -9.40 4.15 33.68
CA ALA A 175 -8.43 3.53 32.79
C ALA A 175 -7.42 4.61 32.36
N ALA A 176 -6.14 4.40 32.68
CA ALA A 176 -5.05 5.22 32.17
C ALA A 176 -5.12 5.23 30.63
N ALA A 177 -5.26 6.42 30.06
CA ALA A 177 -5.22 6.60 28.61
C ALA A 177 -3.91 5.99 28.09
N PRO A 178 -3.93 5.19 27.00
CA PRO A 178 -2.70 4.84 26.32
C PRO A 178 -2.00 6.14 25.95
N ALA A 179 -0.77 6.34 26.44
CA ALA A 179 0.03 7.51 26.13
C ALA A 179 0.00 7.72 24.61
N ALA A 180 -0.52 8.86 24.18
CA ALA A 180 -0.44 9.26 22.78
C ALA A 180 1.04 9.16 22.36
N PRO A 181 1.39 8.54 21.21
CA PRO A 181 2.74 8.65 20.70
C PRO A 181 3.05 10.15 20.61
N ALA A 182 4.02 10.60 21.39
CA ALA A 182 4.46 11.99 21.40
C ALA A 182 5.01 12.30 20.01
N GLY A 183 4.19 12.91 19.16
CA GLY A 183 4.51 13.16 17.76
C GLY A 183 3.28 13.23 16.88
N ALA A 184 2.35 14.15 17.17
CA ALA A 184 1.59 14.75 16.08
C ALA A 184 2.64 15.27 15.08
N GLY A 185 2.59 14.81 13.82
CA GLY A 185 3.63 15.06 12.83
C GLY A 185 4.10 16.52 12.87
N ARG A 186 5.29 16.75 13.41
CA ARG A 186 5.86 18.10 13.46
C ARG A 186 6.20 18.48 12.03
N TRP A 187 5.60 19.56 11.56
CA TRP A 187 6.08 20.27 10.39
C TRP A 187 7.54 20.69 10.66
N PRO A 188 8.44 20.63 9.68
CA PRO A 188 9.81 21.05 9.87
C PRO A 188 9.82 22.51 10.33
N GLU A 189 10.22 22.75 11.58
CA GLU A 189 10.20 24.07 12.22
C GLU A 189 11.22 25.04 11.62
N ARG A 190 12.01 24.58 10.63
CA ARG A 190 13.05 25.35 9.94
C ARG A 190 13.09 24.98 8.45
N PRO A 191 12.60 25.84 7.54
CA PRO A 191 12.59 25.57 6.10
C PRO A 191 14.00 25.35 5.52
N ASP A 192 15.03 26.00 6.06
CA ASP A 192 16.43 25.80 5.61
C ASP A 192 16.90 24.35 5.80
N ARG A 193 16.48 23.69 6.88
CA ARG A 193 16.84 22.29 7.14
C ARG A 193 16.19 21.36 6.13
N ALA A 194 14.92 21.57 5.81
CA ALA A 194 14.20 20.74 4.84
C ALA A 194 14.79 20.87 3.42
N ALA A 195 15.23 22.06 3.03
CA ALA A 195 15.93 22.28 1.77
C ALA A 195 17.29 21.57 1.71
N VAL A 196 18.08 21.63 2.79
CA VAL A 196 19.37 20.91 2.89
C VAL A 196 19.19 19.40 2.83
N GLU A 197 18.18 18.86 3.51
CA GLU A 197 17.83 17.43 3.47
C GLU A 197 17.42 17.00 2.06
N ALA A 198 16.56 17.80 1.39
CA ALA A 198 16.14 17.55 0.01
C ALA A 198 17.31 17.53 -0.98
N GLU A 199 18.29 18.42 -0.81
CA GLU A 199 19.51 18.42 -1.63
C GLU A 199 20.39 17.20 -1.35
N ARG A 200 20.49 16.77 -0.09
CA ARG A 200 21.21 15.53 0.26
C ARG A 200 20.55 14.32 -0.39
N TRP A 201 19.24 14.13 -0.24
CA TRP A 201 18.51 13.04 -0.90
C TRP A 201 18.64 13.08 -2.42
N SER A 202 18.62 14.28 -3.02
CA SER A 202 18.82 14.47 -4.46
C SER A 202 20.16 13.89 -4.92
N ARG A 203 21.25 14.22 -4.21
CA ARG A 203 22.59 13.71 -4.52
C ARG A 203 22.68 12.21 -4.33
N GLU A 204 22.17 11.69 -3.21
CA GLU A 204 22.23 10.25 -2.89
C GLU A 204 21.44 9.40 -3.91
N LEU A 205 20.22 9.81 -4.26
CA LEU A 205 19.39 9.09 -5.23
C LEU A 205 19.97 9.17 -6.65
N ALA A 206 20.52 10.32 -7.05
CA ALA A 206 21.16 10.47 -8.36
C ALA A 206 22.46 9.66 -8.48
N ALA A 207 23.19 9.51 -7.36
CA ALA A 207 24.40 8.70 -7.29
C ALA A 207 24.11 7.20 -7.29
N HIS A 208 22.97 6.77 -6.72
CA HIS A 208 22.60 5.36 -6.65
C HIS A 208 22.44 4.72 -8.04
N ARG A 209 22.98 3.50 -8.16
CA ARG A 209 22.81 2.59 -9.28
C ARG A 209 22.42 1.23 -8.73
N SER A 210 21.35 0.64 -9.24
CA SER A 210 21.01 -0.73 -8.88
C SER A 210 22.04 -1.72 -9.47
N PRO A 211 22.12 -2.95 -8.96
CA PRO A 211 23.00 -4.00 -9.51
C PRO A 211 22.81 -4.25 -11.02
N LEU A 212 21.59 -4.04 -11.52
CA LEU A 212 21.25 -4.15 -12.95
C LEU A 212 21.46 -2.84 -13.73
N GLY A 213 22.09 -1.84 -13.13
CA GLY A 213 22.47 -0.57 -13.77
C GLY A 213 21.35 0.47 -13.87
N HIS A 214 20.18 0.24 -13.29
CA HIS A 214 19.08 1.22 -13.29
C HIS A 214 19.39 2.39 -12.35
N ARG A 215 18.91 3.60 -12.71
CA ARG A 215 19.16 4.84 -11.96
C ARG A 215 17.85 5.58 -11.69
N HIS A 216 17.82 6.33 -10.60
CA HIS A 216 16.73 7.27 -10.37
C HIS A 216 16.85 8.48 -11.29
N THR A 217 15.70 9.08 -11.60
CA THR A 217 15.65 10.44 -12.13
C THR A 217 15.04 11.34 -11.07
N VAL A 218 15.77 12.37 -10.66
CA VAL A 218 15.31 13.35 -9.67
C VAL A 218 14.71 14.56 -10.38
N THR A 219 13.38 14.64 -10.39
CA THR A 219 12.66 15.75 -11.05
C THR A 219 12.62 17.01 -10.17
N PRO A 220 12.42 18.21 -10.75
CA PRO A 220 12.19 19.43 -9.98
C PRO A 220 10.98 19.32 -9.04
N ALA A 221 9.89 18.68 -9.49
CA ALA A 221 8.69 18.45 -8.68
C ALA A 221 8.99 17.56 -7.46
N ALA A 222 9.84 16.54 -7.62
CA ALA A 222 10.27 15.72 -6.50
C ALA A 222 11.08 16.51 -5.47
N ARG A 223 12.06 17.32 -5.92
CA ARG A 223 12.84 18.18 -5.01
C ARG A 223 11.96 19.17 -4.25
N ALA A 224 11.00 19.78 -4.92
CA ALA A 224 10.03 20.67 -4.28
C ALA A 224 9.19 19.93 -3.23
N ALA A 225 8.69 18.74 -3.56
CA ALA A 225 7.93 17.91 -2.62
C ALA A 225 8.76 17.50 -1.40
N TRP A 226 10.05 17.16 -1.57
CA TRP A 226 10.94 16.83 -0.46
C TRP A 226 11.28 18.04 0.41
N ALA A 227 11.48 19.21 -0.20
CA ALA A 227 11.74 20.44 0.54
C ALA A 227 10.52 20.89 1.38
N GLU A 228 9.29 20.62 0.91
CA GLU A 228 8.07 21.00 1.61
C GLU A 228 7.60 19.94 2.62
N TYR A 229 7.63 18.66 2.24
CA TYR A 229 7.01 17.57 3.00
C TYR A 229 7.97 16.49 3.49
N GLY A 230 9.26 16.58 3.11
CA GLY A 230 10.26 15.58 3.44
C GLY A 230 10.46 15.41 4.94
N GLY A 231 10.63 14.16 5.37
CA GLY A 231 10.81 13.79 6.78
C GLY A 231 9.50 13.69 7.57
N LEU A 232 8.35 14.04 6.98
CA LEU A 232 7.06 13.88 7.66
C LEU A 232 6.75 12.41 7.93
N ARG A 233 6.24 12.17 9.14
CA ARG A 233 5.70 10.89 9.59
C ARG A 233 4.30 11.12 10.12
N LEU A 234 3.33 10.50 9.47
CA LEU A 234 1.91 10.73 9.72
C LEU A 234 1.28 9.42 10.15
N LEU A 235 0.69 9.42 11.34
CA LEU A 235 0.09 8.25 11.98
C LEU A 235 -1.43 8.52 12.10
N PRO A 236 -2.25 8.02 11.16
CA PRO A 236 -3.68 8.23 11.25
C PRO A 236 -4.25 7.48 12.46
N THR A 237 -5.33 8.04 13.05
CA THR A 237 -6.05 7.43 14.16
C THR A 237 -7.52 7.28 13.77
N GLY A 238 -8.09 6.10 14.03
CA GLY A 238 -9.48 5.79 13.72
C GLY A 238 -9.72 5.05 12.39
N PRO A 239 -10.98 4.65 12.12
CA PRO A 239 -11.35 3.99 10.88
C PRO A 239 -11.32 4.96 9.70
N GLY A 240 -11.13 4.42 8.49
CA GLY A 240 -11.18 5.23 7.28
C GLY A 240 -12.58 5.28 6.67
N ALA A 241 -12.72 6.09 5.63
CA ALA A 241 -13.96 6.20 4.86
C ALA A 241 -14.30 4.89 4.13
N VAL A 242 -13.31 4.28 3.48
CA VAL A 242 -13.48 3.04 2.68
C VAL A 242 -12.41 2.01 3.03
N HIS A 243 -11.17 2.44 3.22
CA HIS A 243 -10.04 1.56 3.56
C HIS A 243 -9.41 1.99 4.88
N VAL A 244 -8.67 1.08 5.51
CA VAL A 244 -7.91 1.40 6.70
C VAL A 244 -6.87 2.47 6.38
N PRO A 245 -6.86 3.60 7.13
CA PRO A 245 -5.79 4.57 7.02
C PRO A 245 -4.45 3.94 7.41
N VAL A 246 -3.42 4.21 6.62
CA VAL A 246 -2.09 3.64 6.85
C VAL A 246 -1.10 4.73 7.27
N PRO A 247 -0.13 4.41 8.16
CA PRO A 247 1.00 5.30 8.41
C PRO A 247 1.68 5.72 7.10
N VAL A 248 2.13 6.97 7.03
CA VAL A 248 2.86 7.52 5.89
C VAL A 248 4.18 8.10 6.35
N VAL A 249 5.25 7.75 5.66
CA VAL A 249 6.60 8.31 5.85
C VAL A 249 7.06 8.93 4.55
N LEU A 250 7.30 10.23 4.53
CA LEU A 250 7.78 10.96 3.37
C LEU A 250 9.31 11.04 3.40
N ASP A 251 9.94 9.89 3.18
CA ASP A 251 11.39 9.76 3.03
C ASP A 251 11.67 9.07 1.68
N PRO A 252 12.22 9.80 0.68
CA PRO A 252 12.43 9.24 -0.65
C PRO A 252 13.52 8.15 -0.66
N MET A 253 14.34 8.03 0.38
CA MET A 253 15.33 6.96 0.50
C MET A 253 14.71 5.58 0.70
N LEU A 254 13.46 5.51 1.17
CA LEU A 254 12.70 4.25 1.24
C LEU A 254 12.44 3.65 -0.15
N GLY A 255 12.60 4.43 -1.23
CA GLY A 255 12.56 3.99 -2.62
C GLY A 255 13.92 3.86 -3.28
N ARG A 256 15.04 3.93 -2.54
CA ARG A 256 16.40 3.92 -3.09
C ARG A 256 16.65 2.72 -4.00
N HIS A 257 16.21 1.53 -3.61
CA HIS A 257 16.47 0.30 -4.36
C HIS A 257 15.44 0.01 -5.47
N TRP A 258 14.61 1.00 -5.83
CA TRP A 258 13.46 0.83 -6.74
C TRP A 258 13.54 1.55 -8.10
N PRO A 259 14.73 1.83 -8.68
CA PRO A 259 14.81 2.60 -9.92
C PRO A 259 14.20 1.87 -11.12
N ARG A 260 14.21 0.52 -11.17
CA ARG A 260 13.58 -0.22 -12.28
C ARG A 260 12.06 -0.14 -12.21
N THR A 261 11.49 -0.35 -11.03
CA THR A 261 10.05 -0.35 -10.76
C THR A 261 9.44 1.00 -11.11
N LEU A 262 10.10 2.09 -10.69
CA LEU A 262 9.70 3.46 -11.02
C LEU A 262 9.88 3.76 -12.51
N GLY A 263 10.98 3.29 -13.12
CA GLY A 263 11.21 3.41 -14.56
C GLY A 263 10.15 2.68 -15.41
N ASP A 264 9.77 1.46 -15.02
CA ASP A 264 8.74 0.66 -15.69
C ASP A 264 7.37 1.34 -15.62
N LEU A 265 6.96 1.81 -14.43
CA LEU A 265 5.68 2.53 -14.28
C LEU A 265 5.72 3.89 -14.99
N GLY A 266 6.84 4.62 -14.91
CA GLY A 266 7.02 5.89 -15.62
C GLY A 266 6.86 5.72 -17.13
N ARG A 267 7.53 4.72 -17.73
CA ARG A 267 7.35 4.38 -19.15
C ARG A 267 5.90 4.03 -19.49
N ALA A 268 5.24 3.25 -18.65
CA ALA A 268 3.84 2.87 -18.85
C ALA A 268 2.90 4.10 -18.81
N LEU A 269 3.17 5.07 -17.94
CA LEU A 269 2.42 6.33 -17.83
C LEU A 269 2.81 7.38 -18.89
N GLY A 270 3.97 7.23 -19.54
CA GLY A 270 4.56 8.29 -20.35
C GLY A 270 5.09 9.47 -19.52
N THR A 271 5.43 9.21 -18.25
CA THR A 271 6.01 10.18 -17.33
C THR A 271 7.33 9.70 -16.71
N VAL A 272 7.97 10.55 -15.93
CA VAL A 272 9.14 10.21 -15.13
C VAL A 272 8.75 10.24 -13.67
N LEU A 273 9.08 9.18 -12.93
CA LEU A 273 8.76 9.06 -11.51
C LEU A 273 10.03 9.19 -10.67
N SER A 274 9.91 9.90 -9.55
CA SER A 274 10.89 9.95 -8.47
C SER A 274 10.26 9.35 -7.20
N PRO A 275 11.04 8.69 -6.32
CA PRO A 275 10.51 8.22 -5.05
C PRO A 275 10.10 9.40 -4.16
N LEU A 276 9.02 9.23 -3.40
CA LEU A 276 8.49 10.26 -2.51
C LEU A 276 8.53 9.81 -1.04
N GLY A 277 8.36 8.52 -0.80
CA GLY A 277 8.18 7.97 0.54
C GLY A 277 7.56 6.60 0.50
N ALA A 278 6.94 6.19 1.60
CA ALA A 278 6.19 4.95 1.65
C ALA A 278 5.02 5.02 2.62
N THR A 279 4.14 4.04 2.48
CA THR A 279 3.14 3.70 3.47
C THR A 279 3.67 2.60 4.39
N GLY A 280 3.13 2.53 5.61
CA GLY A 280 3.61 1.64 6.67
C GLY A 280 4.71 2.27 7.52
N LEU A 281 4.89 1.72 8.72
CA LEU A 281 6.01 2.10 9.58
C LEU A 281 7.29 1.35 9.15
N PRO A 282 8.47 1.95 9.30
CA PRO A 282 9.74 1.22 9.26
C PRO A 282 9.70 0.07 10.27
N ALA A 283 10.31 -1.08 9.94
CA ALA A 283 10.26 -2.25 10.81
C ALA A 283 10.94 -2.01 12.17
N ASP A 284 11.93 -1.13 12.21
CA ASP A 284 12.86 -0.90 13.32
C ASP A 284 12.41 0.17 14.32
N GLY A 285 11.18 0.70 14.25
CA GLY A 285 10.70 1.72 15.19
C GLY A 285 11.58 2.98 15.27
N ALA A 286 12.57 3.12 14.38
CA ALA A 286 13.58 4.16 14.43
C ALA A 286 12.92 5.48 14.06
N GLY A 287 12.61 6.27 15.09
CA GLY A 287 12.20 7.66 15.00
C GLY A 287 13.10 8.43 14.03
N ALA A 288 12.54 9.42 13.34
CA ALA A 288 13.34 10.33 12.51
C ALA A 288 14.40 10.98 13.43
N GLY A 289 15.65 10.54 13.31
CA GLY A 289 16.73 10.96 14.23
C GLY A 289 17.77 9.90 14.58
N ALA A 290 17.60 8.61 14.23
CA ALA A 290 18.69 7.65 14.34
C ALA A 290 19.77 8.02 13.31
N ARG A 291 20.87 8.60 13.79
CA ARG A 291 22.10 8.79 13.00
C ARG A 291 22.49 7.44 12.41
N ALA A 292 22.95 7.43 11.16
CA ALA A 292 23.74 6.33 10.62
C ALA A 292 24.92 6.10 11.59
N GLY A 293 24.79 5.12 12.46
CA GLY A 293 25.86 4.61 13.30
C GLY A 293 26.48 3.41 12.61
N ASP A 294 27.77 3.22 12.82
CA ASP A 294 28.64 2.21 12.19
C ASP A 294 28.36 0.76 12.62
N GLY A 295 27.08 0.38 12.75
CA GLY A 295 26.65 -1.00 12.94
C GLY A 295 26.24 -1.62 11.61
N ASP A 296 26.46 -2.93 11.46
CA ASP A 296 25.96 -3.75 10.36
C ASP A 296 24.45 -3.50 10.18
N GLY A 297 24.13 -2.59 9.25
CA GLY A 297 22.84 -1.93 9.18
C GLY A 297 21.79 -2.82 8.55
N ASP A 298 20.78 -3.21 9.33
CA ASP A 298 19.45 -3.49 8.83
C ASP A 298 18.94 -2.21 8.14
N GLU A 299 19.24 -2.06 6.85
CA GLU A 299 18.81 -0.90 6.08
C GLU A 299 17.28 -0.77 6.15
N ALA A 300 16.83 0.33 6.76
CA ALA A 300 15.42 0.65 6.98
C ALA A 300 14.64 0.65 5.67
N GLY A 301 13.84 -0.38 5.45
CA GLY A 301 12.81 -0.40 4.42
C GLY A 301 11.41 -0.30 5.02
N CYS A 302 10.41 -0.05 4.18
CA CYS A 302 9.00 0.00 4.57
C CYS A 302 8.29 -1.32 4.24
N ASP A 303 7.41 -1.80 5.13
CA ASP A 303 6.62 -3.03 4.87
C ASP A 303 5.40 -2.75 4.00
N GLY A 304 5.12 -1.48 3.70
CA GLY A 304 3.98 -1.08 2.88
C GLY A 304 4.33 -0.79 1.43
N ALA A 305 3.55 0.12 0.87
CA ALA A 305 3.60 0.54 -0.52
C ALA A 305 4.55 1.72 -0.72
N LEU A 306 5.27 1.72 -1.83
CA LEU A 306 6.12 2.84 -2.23
C LEU A 306 5.24 4.00 -2.71
N LEU A 307 5.57 5.22 -2.31
CA LEU A 307 4.99 6.44 -2.85
C LEU A 307 5.95 7.05 -3.86
N ALA A 308 5.41 7.54 -4.96
CA ALA A 308 6.16 8.17 -6.03
C ALA A 308 5.48 9.46 -6.49
N VAL A 309 6.26 10.39 -7.02
CA VAL A 309 5.78 11.64 -7.60
C VAL A 309 6.32 11.77 -9.02
N ASP A 310 5.48 12.25 -9.94
CA ASP A 310 5.93 12.54 -11.31
C ASP A 310 6.40 13.97 -11.51
N ARG A 311 6.86 14.27 -12.73
CA ARG A 311 7.33 15.61 -13.12
C ARG A 311 6.27 16.71 -12.97
N GLU A 312 4.98 16.34 -12.96
CA GLU A 312 3.86 17.26 -12.80
C GLU A 312 3.42 17.42 -11.33
N GLY A 313 4.05 16.70 -10.39
CA GLY A 313 3.71 16.72 -8.97
C GLY A 313 2.60 15.73 -8.58
N ARG A 314 2.10 14.94 -9.53
CA ARG A 314 1.06 13.93 -9.29
C ARG A 314 1.65 12.76 -8.50
N VAL A 315 0.88 12.23 -7.57
CA VAL A 315 1.36 11.22 -6.63
C VAL A 315 0.71 9.86 -6.87
N TYR A 316 1.54 8.83 -6.78
CA TYR A 316 1.21 7.44 -7.02
C TYR A 316 1.61 6.57 -5.83
N CYS A 317 0.94 5.43 -5.69
CA CYS A 317 1.23 4.40 -4.71
C CYS A 317 1.40 3.06 -5.41
N LEU A 318 2.49 2.35 -5.11
CA LEU A 318 2.83 1.07 -5.71
C LEU A 318 2.92 0.02 -4.59
N ASP A 319 1.98 -0.91 -4.57
CA ASP A 319 1.97 -2.05 -3.64
C ASP A 319 2.04 -3.36 -4.40
N HIS A 320 2.08 -4.48 -3.67
CA HIS A 320 2.22 -5.82 -4.25
C HIS A 320 1.11 -6.21 -5.23
N SER A 321 -0.03 -5.51 -5.22
CA SER A 321 -1.23 -5.85 -5.98
C SER A 321 -1.53 -4.91 -7.16
N GLY A 322 -0.77 -3.83 -7.30
CA GLY A 322 -1.07 -2.83 -8.32
C GLY A 322 -0.42 -1.48 -8.10
N ASP A 323 -0.75 -0.60 -9.05
CA ASP A 323 -0.33 0.80 -9.09
C ASP A 323 -1.58 1.68 -9.00
N TRP A 324 -1.49 2.72 -8.18
CA TRP A 324 -2.63 3.53 -7.79
C TRP A 324 -2.29 5.01 -7.96
N PHE A 325 -3.19 5.78 -8.55
CA PHE A 325 -3.14 7.24 -8.53
C PHE A 325 -3.84 7.76 -7.28
N LEU A 326 -3.11 8.55 -6.49
CA LEU A 326 -3.59 9.08 -5.22
C LEU A 326 -4.12 10.51 -5.33
N GLY A 327 -3.56 11.32 -6.23
CA GLY A 327 -4.02 12.69 -6.39
C GLY A 327 -3.06 13.58 -7.19
N PRO A 328 -3.53 14.79 -7.53
CA PRO A 328 -2.77 15.74 -8.34
C PRO A 328 -1.54 16.32 -7.65
N ASP A 329 -1.48 16.23 -6.31
CA ASP A 329 -0.40 16.76 -5.48
C ASP A 329 -0.24 15.94 -4.18
N VAL A 330 0.82 16.23 -3.42
CA VAL A 330 1.14 15.54 -2.16
C VAL A 330 0.03 15.68 -1.13
N ARG A 331 -0.56 16.87 -0.97
CA ARG A 331 -1.63 17.12 0.02
C ARG A 331 -2.88 16.28 -0.28
N SER A 332 -3.27 16.20 -1.54
CA SER A 332 -4.40 15.38 -2.02
C SER A 332 -4.12 13.89 -1.77
N ALA A 333 -2.90 13.43 -2.05
CA ALA A 333 -2.51 12.06 -1.80
C ALA A 333 -2.50 11.70 -0.31
N LEU A 334 -1.97 12.58 0.54
CA LEU A 334 -2.03 12.44 1.99
C LEU A 334 -3.48 12.38 2.48
N THR A 335 -4.36 13.22 1.92
CA THR A 335 -5.79 13.17 2.25
C THR A 335 -6.37 11.80 1.95
N VAL A 336 -6.10 11.23 0.77
CA VAL A 336 -6.58 9.88 0.41
C VAL A 336 -6.07 8.82 1.38
N LEU A 337 -4.78 8.83 1.71
CA LEU A 337 -4.16 7.82 2.56
C LEU A 337 -4.60 7.92 4.03
N LEU A 338 -4.70 9.14 4.57
CA LEU A 338 -4.97 9.38 5.99
C LEU A 338 -6.46 9.33 6.33
N THR A 339 -7.34 9.59 5.36
CA THR A 339 -8.79 9.45 5.54
C THR A 339 -9.32 8.10 5.08
N GLY A 340 -8.48 7.28 4.43
CA GLY A 340 -8.90 5.99 3.90
C GLY A 340 -9.86 6.10 2.71
N ALA A 341 -9.77 7.18 1.92
CA ALA A 341 -10.56 7.31 0.70
C ALA A 341 -10.10 6.28 -0.36
N ARG A 342 -10.95 5.98 -1.34
CA ARG A 342 -10.63 5.03 -2.41
C ARG A 342 -9.68 5.67 -3.43
N PRO A 343 -8.44 5.17 -3.59
CA PRO A 343 -7.55 5.64 -4.66
C PRO A 343 -8.01 5.11 -6.02
N HIS A 344 -7.56 5.76 -7.09
CA HIS A 344 -7.85 5.29 -8.45
C HIS A 344 -6.82 4.24 -8.87
N ARG A 345 -7.28 3.02 -9.19
CA ARG A 345 -6.38 1.98 -9.70
C ARG A 345 -5.97 2.28 -11.13
N LEU A 346 -4.68 2.31 -11.41
CA LEU A 346 -4.19 2.50 -12.76
C LEU A 346 -4.48 1.28 -13.63
N GLY A 347 -4.96 1.54 -14.84
CA GLY A 347 -5.27 0.55 -15.86
C GLY A 347 -5.00 1.11 -17.25
N PRO A 348 -5.13 0.28 -18.30
CA PRO A 348 -5.14 0.79 -19.67
C PRO A 348 -6.24 1.85 -19.84
N PRO A 349 -6.14 2.74 -20.85
CA PRO A 349 -7.24 3.63 -21.16
C PRO A 349 -8.52 2.81 -21.38
N PRO A 350 -9.69 3.33 -20.97
CA PRO A 350 -10.94 2.68 -21.32
C PRO A 350 -10.96 2.48 -22.84
N GLY A 351 -11.24 1.26 -23.28
CA GLY A 351 -11.41 0.98 -24.71
C GLY A 351 -12.53 1.85 -25.29
N PRO A 352 -12.60 2.01 -26.62
CA PRO A 352 -13.76 2.63 -27.22
C PRO A 352 -15.04 1.91 -26.73
N PRO A 353 -16.15 2.63 -26.47
CA PRO A 353 -17.41 2.00 -26.12
C PRO A 353 -17.86 1.14 -27.32
N GLY A 354 -17.57 -0.16 -27.30
CA GLY A 354 -17.82 -1.00 -28.48
C GLY A 354 -17.44 -2.49 -28.40
N ASP A 355 -16.53 -2.93 -27.52
CA ASP A 355 -16.12 -4.34 -27.47
C ASP A 355 -16.33 -4.97 -26.08
N ALA A 356 -17.50 -4.75 -25.49
CA ALA A 356 -18.07 -5.71 -24.56
C ALA A 356 -18.60 -6.92 -25.35
N ARG A 357 -17.70 -7.69 -25.98
CA ARG A 357 -18.03 -9.06 -26.37
C ARG A 357 -17.67 -9.94 -25.20
N ASP A 358 -18.73 -10.33 -24.52
CA ASP A 358 -18.82 -11.31 -23.47
C ASP A 358 -17.78 -12.42 -23.56
N GLY A 359 -17.07 -12.64 -22.45
CA GLY A 359 -16.36 -13.88 -22.17
C GLY A 359 -17.34 -15.01 -21.86
N ALA A 360 -18.32 -15.23 -22.72
CA ALA A 360 -19.23 -16.36 -22.69
C ALA A 360 -19.01 -17.24 -23.94
N ALA A 361 -19.09 -18.54 -23.72
CA ALA A 361 -18.99 -19.64 -24.69
C ALA A 361 -17.56 -20.04 -25.14
N GLY A 362 -16.95 -20.91 -24.35
CA GLY A 362 -16.02 -21.93 -24.82
C GLY A 362 -16.39 -23.27 -24.18
N GLY A 363 -17.57 -23.80 -24.51
CA GLY A 363 -17.95 -25.18 -24.19
C GLY A 363 -17.11 -26.17 -25.01
N PRO A 364 -16.93 -27.41 -24.54
CA PRO A 364 -16.01 -28.36 -25.16
C PRO A 364 -16.60 -28.90 -26.46
N ALA A 365 -15.79 -28.92 -27.52
CA ALA A 365 -16.08 -29.69 -28.71
C ALA A 365 -15.62 -31.14 -28.48
N GLU A 366 -16.58 -32.03 -28.23
CA GLU A 366 -16.42 -33.47 -28.41
C GLU A 366 -16.57 -33.86 -29.89
N ALA A 367 -15.70 -34.79 -30.31
CA ALA A 367 -15.84 -35.84 -31.31
C ALA A 367 -16.17 -35.50 -32.78
N ARG A 368 -15.22 -35.81 -33.66
CA ARG A 368 -15.34 -36.93 -34.60
C ARG A 368 -13.97 -37.45 -35.03
#